data_AF-A0A060M048-F1
#
_entry.id   AF-A0A060M048-F1
#
_cell.length_a   1.000
_cell.length_b   1.000
_cell.length_c   1.000
_cell.angle_alpha   90.00
_cell.angle_beta   90.00
_cell.angle_gamma   90.00
#
_symmetry.space_group_name_H-M   'P 1'
#
loop_
_entity.id
_entity.type
_entity.pdbx_description
1 polymer ?
#
loop_
_entity_poly.entity_id
_entity_poly.type
_entity_poly.pdbx_seq_one_letter_code
_entity_poly.pdbx_strand_id
1 'polypeptide(L)'
;MDAIKLEWENVQYWGEINHPDLGLVKTYFSGGSDVYTNPEVDEDGNIYTNKFCLDSFNWTDSIEIGTYEKGMKFINFIEFV
;
A
#
# COMPACT_ATOMS: atom_id res chain seq x y z
N MET A 1 7.30 18.98 -12.08
CA MET A 1 7.33 18.34 -10.76
C MET A 1 7.70 16.90 -11.00
N ASP A 2 8.87 16.48 -10.52
CA ASP A 2 9.27 15.08 -10.63
C ASP A 2 8.29 14.25 -9.79
N ALA A 3 7.67 13.23 -10.38
CA ALA A 3 6.78 12.34 -9.66
C ALA A 3 7.58 11.64 -8.55
N ILE A 4 7.10 11.72 -7.31
CA ILE A 4 7.69 11.01 -6.18
C ILE A 4 7.49 9.51 -6.46
N LYS A 5 8.58 8.81 -6.78
CA LYS A 5 8.55 7.39 -7.07
C LYS A 5 9.11 6.64 -5.87
N LEU A 6 8.24 5.98 -5.12
CA LEU A 6 8.65 5.02 -4.11
C LEU A 6 9.18 3.75 -4.80
N GLU A 7 10.35 3.28 -4.35
CA GLU A 7 10.94 2.02 -4.79
C GLU A 7 10.79 0.97 -3.69
N TRP A 8 10.19 -0.16 -4.05
CA TRP A 8 9.89 -1.28 -3.15
C TRP A 8 10.73 -2.49 -3.53
N GLU A 9 11.50 -3.04 -2.59
CA GLU A 9 12.35 -4.21 -2.80
C GLU A 9 11.77 -5.43 -2.05
N ASN A 10 11.81 -6.61 -2.68
CA ASN A 10 11.38 -7.89 -2.09
C ASN A 10 9.90 -7.99 -1.68
N VAL A 11 8.99 -7.32 -2.40
CA VAL A 11 7.54 -7.47 -2.18
C VAL A 11 7.06 -8.79 -2.79
N GLN A 12 6.53 -9.70 -1.96
CA GLN A 12 5.70 -10.78 -2.49
C GLN A 12 4.34 -10.20 -2.87
N TYR A 13 4.16 -9.94 -4.18
CA TYR A 13 2.89 -9.48 -4.72
C TYR A 13 1.87 -10.61 -4.70
N TRP A 14 0.65 -10.27 -4.28
CA TRP A 14 -0.49 -11.18 -4.33
C TRP A 14 -1.57 -10.55 -5.21
N GLY A 15 -1.66 -11.03 -6.45
CA GLY A 15 -2.73 -10.68 -7.39
C GLY A 15 -2.86 -9.19 -7.73
N GLU A 16 -3.92 -8.91 -8.47
CA GLU A 16 -4.38 -7.57 -8.79
C GLU A 16 -5.87 -7.48 -8.42
N ILE A 17 -6.25 -6.50 -7.59
CA ILE A 17 -7.63 -6.30 -7.15
C ILE A 17 -8.14 -5.00 -7.76
N ASN A 18 -9.39 -4.98 -8.21
CA ASN A 18 -9.98 -3.75 -8.73
C ASN A 18 -10.45 -2.86 -7.56
N HIS A 19 -9.87 -1.69 -7.44
CA HIS A 19 -10.31 -0.61 -6.56
C HIS A 19 -11.33 0.27 -7.31
N PRO A 20 -12.44 0.67 -6.68
CA PRO A 20 -13.46 1.51 -7.32
C PRO A 20 -12.88 2.83 -7.86
N ASP A 21 -12.00 3.47 -7.10
CA ASP A 21 -11.41 4.77 -7.48
C ASP A 21 -10.03 4.66 -8.18
N LEU A 22 -9.19 3.70 -7.80
CA LEU A 22 -7.82 3.58 -8.32
C LEU A 22 -7.71 2.63 -9.51
N GLY A 23 -8.76 1.87 -9.82
CA GLY A 23 -8.73 0.82 -10.83
C GLY A 23 -7.93 -0.39 -10.36
N LEU A 24 -7.25 -1.06 -11.29
CA LEU A 24 -6.53 -2.30 -10.99
C LEU A 24 -5.25 -2.02 -10.19
N VAL A 25 -5.20 -2.47 -8.95
CA VAL A 25 -4.08 -2.24 -8.02
C VAL A 25 -3.38 -3.54 -7.63
N LYS A 26 -2.06 -3.46 -7.47
CA LYS A 26 -1.25 -4.57 -6.93
C LYS A 26 -1.32 -4.58 -5.43
N THR A 27 -1.47 -5.77 -4.86
CA THR A 27 -1.68 -5.93 -3.42
C THR A 27 -0.69 -6.87 -2.76
N TYR A 28 -0.54 -6.76 -1.44
CA TYR A 28 0.23 -7.67 -0.58
C TYR A 28 -0.58 -8.11 0.64
N PHE A 29 -0.29 -9.30 1.15
CA PHE A 29 -0.97 -9.90 2.30
C PHE A 29 -0.01 -9.98 3.49
N SER A 30 -0.40 -9.40 4.63
CA SER A 30 0.44 -9.40 5.83
C SER A 30 0.26 -10.64 6.71
N GLY A 31 -0.40 -11.70 6.22
CA GLY A 31 -0.64 -12.93 6.99
C GLY A 31 -1.94 -12.97 7.81
N GLY A 32 -2.80 -11.95 7.71
CA GLY A 32 -4.04 -11.77 8.49
C GLY A 32 -5.34 -12.02 7.72
N SER A 33 -6.37 -11.18 7.90
CA SER A 33 -7.60 -11.18 7.08
C SER A 33 -7.66 -10.01 6.09
N ASP A 34 -6.61 -9.19 6.06
CA ASP A 34 -6.57 -7.93 5.34
C ASP A 34 -5.43 -7.92 4.31
N VAL A 35 -5.72 -7.31 3.17
CA VAL A 35 -4.83 -7.15 2.03
C VAL A 35 -4.62 -5.65 1.81
N TYR A 36 -3.41 -5.26 1.44
CA TYR A 36 -3.02 -3.85 1.35
C TYR A 36 -2.48 -3.52 -0.05
N THR A 37 -2.74 -2.31 -0.55
CA THR A 37 -2.16 -1.85 -1.82
C THR A 37 -0.70 -1.48 -1.66
N ASN A 38 0.02 -1.45 -2.78
CA ASN A 38 1.29 -0.72 -2.82
C ASN A 38 1.07 0.70 -2.27
N PRO A 39 1.93 1.19 -1.35
CA PRO A 39 1.77 2.52 -0.82
C PRO A 39 2.04 3.61 -1.86
N GLU A 40 1.28 4.68 -1.73
CA GLU A 40 1.29 5.85 -2.59
C GLU A 40 1.64 7.09 -1.76
N VAL A 41 2.24 8.08 -2.41
CA VAL A 41 2.58 9.37 -1.78
C VAL A 41 1.64 10.43 -2.33
N ASP A 42 0.99 11.18 -1.44
CA ASP A 42 0.19 12.33 -1.84
C ASP A 42 1.04 13.56 -2.17
N GLU A 43 0.39 14.67 -2.51
CA GLU A 43 1.08 15.93 -2.85
C GLU A 43 1.79 16.58 -1.64
N ASP A 44 1.35 16.25 -0.42
CA ASP A 44 1.92 16.74 0.84
C ASP A 44 3.08 15.86 1.33
N GLY A 45 3.35 14.75 0.65
CA GLY A 45 4.38 13.79 1.01
C GLY A 45 3.91 12.72 2.00
N ASN A 46 2.63 12.64 2.34
CA ASN A 46 2.13 11.59 3.21
C ASN A 46 1.99 10.27 2.43
N ILE A 47 2.29 9.16 3.11
CA ILE A 47 2.32 7.82 2.53
C ILE A 47 1.09 7.06 3.00
N TYR A 48 0.31 6.54 2.05
CA TYR A 48 -0.92 5.81 2.33
C TYR A 48 -0.94 4.44 1.69
N THR A 49 -1.65 3.50 2.31
CA THR A 49 -2.05 2.22 1.69
C THR A 49 -3.55 2.03 1.83
N ASN A 50 -4.17 1.40 0.84
CA ASN A 50 -5.59 1.07 0.90
C ASN A 50 -5.76 -0.37 1.38
N LYS A 51 -6.71 -0.55 2.29
CA LYS A 51 -7.03 -1.82 2.93
C LYS A 51 -8.23 -2.47 2.25
N PHE A 52 -8.03 -3.69 1.77
CA PHE A 52 -9.07 -4.59 1.30
C PHE A 52 -9.30 -5.69 2.34
N CYS A 53 -10.48 -5.73 2.93
CA CYS A 53 -10.86 -6.73 3.91
C CYS A 53 -11.34 -8.00 3.18
N LEU A 54 -10.68 -9.14 3.40
CA LEU A 54 -11.06 -10.40 2.76
C LEU A 54 -12.34 -11.00 3.34
N ASP A 55 -12.65 -10.74 4.62
CA ASP A 55 -13.86 -11.27 5.25
C ASP A 55 -15.13 -10.62 4.68
N SER A 56 -15.06 -9.32 4.39
CA SER A 56 -16.18 -8.56 3.83
C SER A 56 -16.10 -8.39 2.32
N PHE A 57 -14.99 -8.79 1.69
CA PHE A 57 -14.69 -8.61 0.27
C PHE A 57 -14.89 -7.16 -0.21
N ASN A 58 -14.45 -6.19 0.60
CA ASN A 58 -14.59 -4.78 0.27
C ASN A 58 -13.38 -3.95 0.71
N TRP A 59 -13.18 -2.81 0.05
CA TRP A 59 -12.25 -1.77 0.48
C TRP A 59 -12.83 -1.07 1.71
N THR A 60 -12.06 -1.01 2.78
CA THR A 60 -12.55 -0.48 4.06
C THR A 60 -11.94 0.87 4.41
N ASP A 61 -10.63 1.03 4.23
CA ASP A 61 -9.90 2.19 4.75
C ASP A 61 -8.67 2.54 3.91
N SER A 62 -8.34 3.82 3.86
CA SER A 62 -7.02 4.32 3.48
C SER A 62 -6.25 4.63 4.77
N ILE A 63 -5.10 4.01 4.94
CA ILE A 63 -4.29 4.09 6.16
C ILE A 63 -3.03 4.87 5.86
N GLU A 64 -2.80 5.93 6.62
CA GLU A 64 -1.52 6.64 6.63
C GLU A 64 -0.47 5.79 7.36
N ILE A 65 0.63 5.50 6.68
CA ILE A 65 1.72 4.69 7.23
C ILE A 65 2.99 5.51 7.48
N GLY A 66 2.99 6.79 7.12
CA GLY A 66 4.08 7.72 7.42
C GLY A 66 4.15 8.89 6.43
N THR A 67 5.29 9.57 6.43
CA THR A 67 5.58 10.69 5.53
C THR A 67 6.87 10.38 4.75
N TYR A 68 6.89 10.70 3.47
CA TYR A 68 8.00 10.52 2.57
C TYR A 68 9.13 11.50 2.88
N GLU A 69 10.29 10.93 3.13
CA GLU A 69 11.57 11.64 3.16
C GLU A 69 12.40 11.24 1.94
N LYS A 70 13.09 12.22 1.35
CA LYS A 70 13.86 12.02 0.12
C LYS A 70 14.90 10.90 0.30
N GLY A 71 14.75 9.83 -0.48
CA GLY A 71 15.65 8.66 -0.45
C GLY A 71 15.17 7.52 0.44
N MET A 72 13.95 7.57 0.97
CA MET A 72 13.34 6.44 1.66
C MET A 72 13.18 5.24 0.72
N LYS A 73 13.54 4.06 1.25
CA LYS A 73 13.25 2.76 0.66
C LYS A 73 12.42 1.96 1.66
N PHE A 74 11.31 1.39 1.20
CA PHE A 74 10.55 0.46 2.00
C PHE A 74 11.11 -0.95 1.79
N ILE A 75 11.74 -1.48 2.84
CA ILE A 75 12.25 -2.85 2.89
C ILE A 75 11.32 -3.64 3.79
N ASN A 76 10.73 -4.70 3.24
CA ASN A 76 9.73 -5.54 3.89
C ASN A 76 10.19 -6.07 5.26
N PHE A 77 9.61 -5.56 6.34
CA PHE A 77 9.36 -6.27 7.59
C PHE A 77 8.10 -5.67 8.22
N ILE A 78 6.95 -6.08 7.71
CA ILE A 78 5.69 -5.78 8.39
C ILE A 78 5.46 -6.92 9.40
N GLU A 79 6.11 -6.83 10.56
CA GLU A 79 5.56 -7.43 11.78
C GLU A 79 4.62 -6.37 12.38
N PHE A 80 3.33 -6.48 12.06
CA PHE A 80 2.32 -5.80 12.90
C PHE A 80 2.24 -6.59 14.20
N VAL A 81 2.74 -5.98 15.29
CA VAL A 81 2.63 -6.49 16.67
C VAL A 81 1.17 -6.52 17.11
#